data_AF-A0A8E0FI82-F1
#
_entry.id   AF-A0A8E0FI82-F1
#
_cell.length_a   1.000
_cell.length_b   1.000
_cell.length_c   1.000
_cell.angle_alpha   90.00
_cell.angle_beta   90.00
_cell.angle_gamma   90.00
#
_symmetry.space_group_name_H-M   'P 1'
#
loop_
_entity.id
_entity.type
_entity.pdbx_description
1 polymer ?
#
loop_
_entity_poly.entity_id
_entity_poly.type
_entity_poly.pdbx_seq_one_letter_code
_entity_poly.pdbx_strand_id
1 'polypeptide(L)' 'MTNLPHWWQNGVIYQIYPKSFQDTTGSGTGDLRGVIQRLDYLHK' A
#
# COMPACT_ATOMS: atom_id res chain seq x y z
N MET A 1 -24.26 24.85 -6.50
CA MET A 1 -23.05 24.27 -5.87
C MET A 1 -22.87 22.88 -6.45
N THR A 2 -21.80 22.61 -7.18
CA THR A 2 -21.51 21.28 -7.72
C THR A 2 -20.94 20.41 -6.61
N ASN A 3 -21.66 19.36 -6.24
CA ASN A 3 -21.18 18.37 -5.28
C ASN A 3 -20.16 17.47 -5.98
N LEU A 4 -18.88 17.80 -5.90
CA LEU A 4 -17.82 16.95 -6.43
C LEU A 4 -17.67 15.74 -5.50
N PRO A 5 -17.70 14.51 -6.03
CA PRO A 5 -17.50 13.32 -5.22
C PRO A 5 -16.11 13.36 -4.57
N HIS A 6 -16.04 12.93 -3.32
CA HIS A 6 -14.76 12.87 -2.62
C HIS A 6 -13.82 11.86 -3.28
N TRP A 7 -12.50 12.09 -3.24
CA TRP A 7 -11.51 11.22 -3.89
C TRP A 7 -11.64 9.74 -3.50
N TRP A 8 -12.05 9.45 -2.27
CA TRP A 8 -12.19 8.08 -1.74
C TRP A 8 -13.44 7.36 -2.25
N GLN A 9 -14.45 8.08 -2.76
CA GLN A 9 -15.67 7.48 -3.31
C GLN A 9 -15.40 6.78 -4.64
N ASN A 10 -14.39 7.27 -5.39
CA ASN A 10 -14.02 6.76 -6.71
C ASN A 10 -12.55 6.28 -6.79
N GLY A 11 -11.83 6.30 -5.67
CA GLY A 11 -10.41 5.92 -5.61
C GLY A 11 -10.23 4.41 -5.49
N VAL A 12 -9.17 3.88 -6.09
CA VAL A 12 -8.76 2.48 -5.92
C VAL A 12 -7.88 2.38 -4.67
N ILE A 13 -8.28 1.57 -3.69
CA ILE A 13 -7.56 1.40 -2.42
C ILE A 13 -6.95 -0.01 -2.38
N TYR A 14 -5.63 -0.08 -2.25
CA TYR A 14 -4.91 -1.35 -2.03
C TYR A 14 -4.63 -1.55 -0.55
N GLN A 15 -5.24 -2.58 0.03
CA GLN A 15 -4.94 -3.00 1.40
C GLN A 15 -3.77 -3.99 1.40
N ILE A 16 -2.74 -3.68 2.17
CA ILE A 16 -1.56 -4.52 2.33
C ILE A 16 -1.50 -5.03 3.75
N TYR A 17 -1.25 -6.33 3.92
CA TYR A 17 -0.94 -6.94 5.20
C TYR A 17 0.59 -7.03 5.37
N PRO A 18 1.26 -6.13 6.14
CA PRO A 18 2.71 -5.96 6.06
C PRO A 18 3.51 -7.21 6.44
N LYS A 19 3.04 -7.97 7.43
CA LYS A 19 3.72 -9.16 7.96
C LYS A 19 3.92 -10.27 6.93
N SER A 20 3.10 -10.31 5.88
CA SER A 20 3.20 -11.30 4.81
C SER A 20 3.67 -10.71 3.49
N PHE A 21 4.04 -9.42 3.46
CA PHE A 21 4.30 -8.70 2.22
C PHE A 21 5.76 -8.79 1.79
N GLN A 22 6.69 -8.22 2.58
CA GLN A 22 8.12 -8.31 2.29
C GLN A 22 8.94 -8.10 3.57
N ASP A 23 9.82 -9.07 3.86
CA ASP A 23 10.82 -9.00 4.93
C ASP A 23 12.13 -8.45 4.37
N THR A 24 12.69 -7.46 5.05
CA THR A 24 13.98 -6.83 4.74
C THR A 24 15.02 -7.08 5.83
N THR A 25 14.64 -7.77 6.89
CA THR A 25 15.44 -8.06 8.09
C THR A 25 15.93 -9.50 8.17
N GLY A 26 15.33 -10.41 7.41
CA GLY A 26 15.63 -11.85 7.44
C GLY A 26 15.03 -12.56 8.67
N SER A 27 14.05 -11.94 9.34
CA SER A 27 13.35 -12.49 10.50
C SER A 27 12.21 -13.45 10.14
N GLY A 28 11.85 -13.53 8.86
CA GLY A 28 10.73 -14.32 8.34
C GLY A 28 9.37 -13.61 8.42
N THR A 29 9.33 -12.36 8.90
CA THR A 29 8.11 -11.54 8.94
C THR A 29 8.33 -10.24 8.20
N GLY A 30 7.35 -9.87 7.37
CA GLY A 30 7.41 -8.64 6.60
C GLY A 30 7.34 -7.36 7.44
N ASP A 31 7.94 -6.29 6.92
CA ASP A 31 8.15 -5.04 7.63
C ASP A 31 7.80 -3.82 6.76
N LEU A 32 7.73 -2.65 7.40
CA LEU A 32 7.36 -1.40 6.73
C LEU A 32 8.38 -0.94 5.68
N ARG A 33 9.66 -1.28 5.82
CA ARG A 33 10.68 -0.95 4.80
C ARG A 33 10.43 -1.77 3.54
N GLY A 34 10.00 -3.03 3.70
CA GLY A 34 9.55 -3.88 2.60
C GLY A 34 8.34 -3.29 1.86
N VAL A 35 7.38 -2.70 2.58
CA VAL A 35 6.24 -1.98 1.97
C VAL A 35 6.73 -0.78 1.14
N ILE A 36 7.61 0.05 1.71
CA ILE A 36 8.15 1.24 1.03
C ILE A 36 8.87 0.88 -0.27
N GLN A 37 9.70 -0.18 -0.26
CA GLN A 37 10.45 -0.64 -1.44
C GLN A 37 9.56 -1.10 -2.61
N ARG A 38 8.27 -1.38 -2.37
CA ARG A 38 7.32 -1.83 -3.40
C ARG A 38 6.28 -0.78 -3.79
N LEU A 39 6.36 0.44 -3.26
CA LEU A 39 5.41 1.50 -3.63
C LEU A 39 5.45 1.78 -5.14
N ASP A 40 6.62 1.70 -5.77
CA ASP A 40 6.77 1.86 -7.22
C ASP A 40 6.03 0.78 -8.02
N TYR A 41 5.86 -0.43 -7.47
CA TYR A 41 5.07 -1.49 -8.11
C TYR A 41 3.57 -1.19 -8.08
N LEU A 42 3.08 -0.50 -7.03
CA LEU A 42 1.67 -0.18 -6.84
C LEU A 42 1.23 1.08 -7.60
N HIS A 43 2.17 1.85 -8.14
CA HIS A 43 1.93 3.07 -8.90
C HIS A 43 1.97 2.87 -10.43
N LYS A 44 2.16 1.63 -10.89
CA LYS A 44 2.02 1.26 -12.30
C LYS A 44 0.58 0.90 -12.65
#